data_AF-A0A432TK01-F1
#
_entry.id   AF-A0A432TK01-F1
#
_cell.length_a   1.000
_cell.length_b   1.000
_cell.length_c   1.000
_cell.angle_alpha   90.00
_cell.angle_beta   90.00
_cell.angle_gamma   90.00
#
_symmetry.space_group_name_H-M   'P 1'
#
loop_
_entity.id
_entity.type
_entity.pdbx_description
1 polymer ?
#
loop_
_entity_poly.entity_id
_entity_poly.type
_entity_poly.pdbx_seq_one_letter_code
_entity_poly.pdbx_strand_id
1 'polypeptide(L)'
;MPIEGEIKINVVGKSGMVETVSITSTRPLHITQLFKDKSIETVADLINTLYHLCNTAHRFSYFRLLDNSGVISLSKNEISAYQLLLDLETIREHCFSISTKWRHVADNSIDANIVKLLTTLKEINTTLFTGSDPLSLMDKELQAFSSVDKLIVKLENQIELLLIGDQSEDVYPFVDYDSLNNWLQKSDSQSAIFLNSLKENNLGDVEAFHLPDLNLKSVGRLMQNTGFIKQPTYQNTVYESTPYSRQSNHKLIKQLFSIYGNGL
;
A
#
# COMPACT_ATOMS: atom_id res chain seq x y z
N MET A 1 -3.23 18.99 17.50
CA MET A 1 -3.04 18.69 16.06
C MET A 1 -2.98 17.18 15.92
N PRO A 2 -3.73 16.57 14.99
CA PRO A 2 -3.60 15.14 14.72
C PRO A 2 -2.16 14.84 14.26
N ILE A 3 -1.56 13.77 14.81
CA ILE A 3 -0.20 13.31 14.50
C ILE A 3 -0.04 12.95 13.01
N GLU A 4 -1.12 12.48 12.38
CA GLU A 4 -1.18 12.16 10.96
C GLU A 4 -0.84 13.39 10.09
N GLY A 5 -1.10 14.59 10.61
CA GLY A 5 -0.95 15.84 9.88
C GLY A 5 -2.06 16.04 8.85
N GLU A 6 -1.96 17.15 8.13
CA GLU A 6 -2.86 17.53 7.06
C GLU A 6 -2.01 17.83 5.82
N ILE A 7 -2.53 17.46 4.65
CA ILE A 7 -1.95 17.87 3.37
C ILE A 7 -2.83 18.99 2.81
N LYS A 8 -2.24 20.17 2.65
CA LYS A 8 -2.87 21.28 1.94
C LYS A 8 -2.29 21.36 0.54
N ILE A 9 -3.18 21.26 -0.45
CA ILE A 9 -2.86 21.39 -1.86
C ILE A 9 -3.47 22.71 -2.33
N ASN A 10 -2.62 23.67 -2.73
CA ASN A 10 -3.09 24.86 -3.42
C ASN A 10 -2.80 24.70 -4.91
N VAL A 11 -3.82 24.94 -5.72
CA VAL A 11 -3.73 24.89 -7.17
C VAL A 11 -4.06 26.28 -7.68
N VAL A 12 -3.14 26.89 -8.43
CA VAL A 12 -3.39 28.13 -9.15
C VAL A 12 -3.61 27.77 -10.61
N GLY A 13 -4.77 28.14 -11.13
CA GLY A 13 -5.12 27.91 -12.52
C GLY A 13 -5.32 29.20 -13.29
N LYS A 14 -5.01 29.17 -14.58
CA LYS A 14 -5.27 30.26 -15.53
C LYS A 14 -5.77 29.65 -16.84
N SER A 15 -6.85 30.23 -17.38
CA SER A 15 -7.44 29.79 -18.65
C SER A 15 -7.75 28.28 -18.72
N GLY A 16 -8.22 27.69 -17.60
CA GLY A 16 -8.56 26.26 -17.53
C GLY A 16 -7.36 25.32 -17.37
N MET A 17 -6.14 25.83 -17.26
CA MET A 17 -4.93 25.04 -17.04
C MET A 17 -4.38 25.29 -15.63
N VAL A 18 -3.76 24.26 -15.05
CA VAL A 18 -3.00 24.39 -13.79
C VAL A 18 -1.65 25.02 -14.11
N GLU A 19 -1.35 26.19 -13.52
CA GLU A 19 -0.05 26.85 -13.67
C GLU A 19 0.92 26.45 -12.56
N THR A 20 0.43 26.40 -11.31
CA THR A 20 1.26 26.03 -10.16
C THR A 20 0.48 25.19 -9.16
N VAL A 21 1.18 24.22 -8.59
CA VAL A 21 0.70 23.41 -7.47
C VAL A 21 1.68 23.56 -6.31
N SER A 22 1.17 23.86 -5.13
CA SER A 22 1.94 23.84 -3.89
C SER A 22 1.34 22.82 -2.95
N ILE A 23 2.13 21.85 -2.51
CA ILE A 23 1.72 20.85 -1.53
C ILE A 23 2.49 21.12 -0.23
N THR A 24 1.75 21.31 0.86
CA THR A 24 2.33 21.50 2.20
C THR A 24 1.75 20.48 3.16
N SER A 25 2.61 19.82 3.92
CA SER A 25 2.21 18.90 5.00
C SER A 25 2.43 19.55 6.36
N THR A 26 1.46 19.40 7.27
CA THR A 26 1.61 19.81 8.68
C THR A 26 2.16 18.70 9.57
N ARG A 27 2.52 17.54 9.00
CA ARG A 27 3.02 16.39 9.75
C ARG A 27 4.33 16.77 10.49
N PRO A 28 4.45 16.49 11.80
CA PRO A 28 5.68 16.76 12.53
C PRO A 28 6.88 15.98 11.99
N LEU A 29 7.95 16.69 11.57
CA LEU A 29 9.16 16.07 11.00
C LEU A 29 10.01 15.33 12.03
N HIS A 30 9.90 15.71 13.31
CA HIS A 30 10.76 15.21 14.39
C HIS A 30 10.07 14.19 15.28
N ILE A 31 9.02 13.53 14.78
CA ILE A 31 8.24 12.62 15.62
C ILE A 31 9.06 11.43 16.14
N THR A 32 10.08 11.03 15.39
CA THR A 32 11.04 9.99 15.79
C THR A 32 11.94 10.40 16.96
N GLN A 33 12.05 11.70 17.29
CA GLN A 33 12.75 12.15 18.50
C GLN A 33 12.05 11.68 19.78
N LEU A 34 10.76 11.36 19.72
CA LEU A 34 10.02 10.78 20.85
C LEU A 34 10.56 9.41 21.26
N PHE A 35 11.28 8.72 20.38
CA PHE A 35 11.87 7.40 20.63
C PHE A 35 13.20 7.49 21.39
N LYS A 36 13.83 8.66 21.40
CA LYS A 36 15.14 8.84 22.00
C LYS A 36 15.08 8.57 23.50
N ASP A 37 16.06 7.81 24.00
CA ASP A 37 16.22 7.44 25.41
C ASP A 37 15.01 6.67 25.98
N LYS A 38 14.18 6.06 25.12
CA LYS A 38 13.07 5.19 25.50
C LYS A 38 13.46 3.72 25.46
N SER A 39 12.76 2.91 26.25
CA SER A 39 12.91 1.46 26.19
C SER A 39 12.37 0.91 24.87
N ILE A 40 12.81 -0.30 24.51
CA ILE A 40 12.40 -0.99 23.29
C ILE A 40 10.87 -1.21 23.24
N GLU A 41 10.28 -1.51 24.39
CA GLU A 41 8.84 -1.71 24.59
C GLU A 41 8.09 -0.39 24.45
N THR A 42 8.63 0.68 25.05
CA THR A 42 8.03 2.02 24.93
C THR A 42 8.04 2.50 23.48
N VAL A 43 9.14 2.27 22.75
CA VAL A 43 9.21 2.60 21.31
C VAL A 43 8.21 1.77 20.51
N ALA A 44 8.00 0.51 20.89
CA ALA A 44 7.02 -0.34 20.24
C ALA A 44 5.59 0.22 20.34
N ASP A 45 5.19 0.63 21.54
CA ASP A 45 3.87 1.21 21.81
C ASP A 45 3.69 2.57 21.12
N LEU A 46 4.76 3.38 21.09
CA LEU A 46 4.74 4.65 20.36
C LEU A 46 4.57 4.43 18.86
N ILE A 47 5.24 3.45 18.25
CA ILE A 47 5.05 3.13 16.82
C ILE A 47 3.57 2.78 16.54
N ASN A 48 2.98 1.92 17.37
CA ASN A 48 1.56 1.55 17.26
C ASN A 48 0.63 2.77 17.30
N THR A 49 0.95 3.76 18.13
CA THR A 49 0.16 4.99 18.31
C THR A 49 0.37 6.02 17.20
N LEU A 50 1.57 6.08 16.63
CA LEU A 50 1.95 7.12 15.67
C LEU A 50 1.60 6.75 14.22
N TYR A 51 1.53 5.45 13.91
CA TYR A 51 1.46 4.94 12.54
C TYR A 51 0.34 3.91 12.36
N HIS A 52 -0.88 4.23 12.78
CA HIS A 52 -2.01 3.30 12.78
C HIS A 52 -2.37 2.70 11.41
N LEU A 53 -2.23 3.47 10.31
CA LEU A 53 -2.60 2.99 8.97
C LEU A 53 -1.65 1.88 8.49
N CYS A 54 -0.35 2.15 8.47
CA CYS A 54 0.72 1.26 8.01
C CYS A 54 1.50 0.63 9.18
N ASN A 55 0.79 0.28 10.26
CA ASN A 55 1.42 -0.14 11.50
C ASN A 55 2.27 -1.40 11.31
N THR A 56 1.80 -2.34 10.51
CA THR A 56 2.51 -3.60 10.23
C THR A 56 3.85 -3.32 9.56
N ALA A 57 3.88 -2.45 8.55
CA ALA A 57 5.11 -2.04 7.89
C ALA A 57 6.13 -1.43 8.88
N HIS A 58 5.67 -0.55 9.77
CA HIS A 58 6.54 0.09 10.76
C HIS A 58 7.02 -0.89 11.85
N ARG A 59 6.14 -1.72 12.39
CA ARG A 59 6.47 -2.74 13.40
C ARG A 59 7.42 -3.80 12.84
N PHE A 60 7.17 -4.28 11.62
CA PHE A 60 8.05 -5.25 10.99
C PHE A 60 9.44 -4.65 10.72
N SER A 61 9.51 -3.41 10.23
CA SER A 61 10.78 -2.70 10.07
C SER A 61 11.54 -2.56 11.39
N TYR A 62 10.82 -2.28 12.48
CA TYR A 62 11.38 -2.22 13.83
C TYR A 62 11.91 -3.58 14.30
N PHE A 63 11.16 -4.67 14.10
CA PHE A 63 11.63 -6.03 14.41
C PHE A 63 12.86 -6.41 13.61
N ARG A 64 12.92 -6.09 12.31
CA ARG A 64 14.12 -6.31 11.48
C ARG A 64 15.31 -5.51 12.00
N LEU A 65 15.10 -4.30 12.51
CA LEU A 65 16.17 -3.51 13.14
C LEU A 65 16.69 -4.20 14.40
N LEU A 66 15.81 -4.65 15.30
CA LEU A 66 16.19 -5.34 16.54
C LEU A 66 16.92 -6.66 16.26
N ASP A 67 16.43 -7.44 15.30
CA ASP A 67 17.03 -8.70 14.83
C ASP A 67 18.44 -8.47 14.28
N ASN A 68 18.59 -7.52 13.34
CA ASN A 68 19.89 -7.18 12.76
C ASN A 68 20.87 -6.56 13.78
N SER A 69 20.38 -6.04 14.89
CA SER A 69 21.19 -5.48 15.98
C SER A 69 21.53 -6.52 17.06
N GLY A 70 21.03 -7.76 16.94
CA GLY A 70 21.24 -8.84 17.91
C GLY A 70 20.47 -8.69 19.22
N VAL A 71 19.46 -7.81 19.27
CA VAL A 71 18.62 -7.59 20.46
C VAL A 71 17.57 -8.69 20.60
N ILE A 72 16.99 -9.12 19.47
CA ILE A 72 16.13 -10.28 19.36
C ILE A 72 16.69 -11.21 18.27
N SER A 73 16.12 -12.40 18.13
CA SER A 73 16.44 -13.32 17.03
C SER A 73 15.14 -13.80 16.41
N LEU A 74 14.89 -13.42 15.15
CA LEU A 74 13.73 -13.88 14.41
C LEU A 74 14.07 -15.14 13.61
N SER A 75 13.20 -16.14 13.68
CA SER A 75 13.25 -17.28 12.78
C SER A 75 12.86 -16.87 11.35
N LYS A 76 13.27 -17.68 10.36
CA LYS A 76 12.83 -17.49 8.96
C LYS A 76 11.30 -17.53 8.84
N ASN A 77 10.64 -18.39 9.61
CA ASN A 77 9.18 -18.51 9.58
C ASN A 77 8.50 -17.26 10.13
N GLU A 78 9.02 -16.65 11.19
CA GLU A 78 8.51 -15.37 11.70
C GLU A 78 8.68 -14.24 10.70
N ILE A 79 9.84 -14.16 10.04
CA ILE A 79 10.07 -13.15 8.99
C ILE A 79 9.05 -13.32 7.85
N SER A 80 8.83 -14.55 7.38
CA SER A 80 7.80 -14.83 6.36
C SER A 80 6.39 -14.52 6.86
N ALA A 81 6.08 -14.77 8.13
CA ALA A 81 4.77 -14.51 8.70
C ALA A 81 4.50 -13.00 8.82
N TYR A 82 5.48 -12.19 9.23
CA TYR A 82 5.35 -10.73 9.22
C TYR A 82 5.27 -10.15 7.81
N GLN A 83 5.97 -10.75 6.84
CA GLN A 83 5.80 -10.38 5.44
C GLN A 83 4.37 -10.65 4.97
N LEU A 84 3.79 -11.82 5.31
CA LEU A 84 2.39 -12.09 5.02
C LEU A 84 1.47 -11.06 5.67
N LEU A 85 1.67 -10.70 6.95
CA LEU A 85 0.87 -9.64 7.58
C LEU A 85 0.96 -8.30 6.85
N LEU A 86 2.15 -7.93 6.35
CA LEU A 86 2.35 -6.73 5.55
C LEU A 86 1.61 -6.81 4.19
N ASP A 87 1.60 -7.98 3.57
CA ASP A 87 0.85 -8.22 2.34
C ASP A 87 -0.67 -8.11 2.60
N LEU A 88 -1.16 -8.65 3.73
CA LEU A 88 -2.56 -8.49 4.16
C LEU A 88 -2.92 -7.03 4.44
N GLU A 89 -2.03 -6.25 5.05
CA GLU A 89 -2.19 -4.79 5.24
C GLU A 89 -2.28 -4.07 3.88
N THR A 90 -1.44 -4.46 2.92
CA THR A 90 -1.43 -3.90 1.56
C THR A 90 -2.74 -4.23 0.82
N ILE A 91 -3.19 -5.48 0.90
CA ILE A 91 -4.48 -5.94 0.34
C ILE A 91 -5.63 -5.13 0.94
N ARG A 92 -5.66 -5.01 2.27
CA ARG A 92 -6.67 -4.22 3.00
C ARG A 92 -6.75 -2.79 2.46
N GLU A 93 -5.61 -2.10 2.35
CA GLU A 93 -5.56 -0.71 1.92
C GLU A 93 -5.95 -0.54 0.45
N HIS A 94 -5.48 -1.42 -0.44
CA HIS A 94 -5.83 -1.38 -1.86
C HIS A 94 -7.30 -1.70 -2.09
N CYS A 95 -7.81 -2.80 -1.55
CA CYS A 95 -9.21 -3.18 -1.69
C CYS A 95 -10.14 -2.12 -1.06
N PHE A 96 -9.79 -1.56 0.10
CA PHE A 96 -10.56 -0.47 0.69
C PHE A 96 -10.53 0.79 -0.17
N SER A 97 -9.36 1.20 -0.68
CA SER A 97 -9.24 2.38 -1.54
C SER A 97 -10.00 2.22 -2.85
N ILE A 98 -9.92 1.05 -3.50
CA ILE A 98 -10.65 0.76 -4.74
C ILE A 98 -12.16 0.74 -4.46
N SER A 99 -12.60 -0.05 -3.49
CA SER A 99 -14.03 -0.19 -3.18
C SER A 99 -14.69 1.12 -2.74
N THR A 100 -13.95 2.09 -2.22
CA THR A 100 -14.50 3.39 -1.78
C THR A 100 -14.31 4.52 -2.79
N LYS A 101 -13.14 4.61 -3.45
CA LYS A 101 -12.80 5.75 -4.32
C LYS A 101 -13.11 5.52 -5.80
N TRP A 102 -13.22 4.27 -6.25
CA TRP A 102 -13.51 3.96 -7.65
C TRP A 102 -15.02 3.85 -7.92
N ARG A 103 -15.85 4.35 -6.99
CA ARG A 103 -17.30 4.35 -7.13
C ARG A 103 -17.74 5.43 -8.10
N HIS A 104 -18.43 5.04 -9.15
CA HIS A 104 -18.98 5.95 -10.16
C HIS A 104 -20.32 6.57 -9.71
N VAL A 105 -21.02 5.94 -8.76
CA VAL A 105 -22.31 6.42 -8.24
C VAL A 105 -22.12 6.92 -6.81
N ALA A 106 -22.77 8.05 -6.47
CA ALA A 106 -22.84 8.61 -5.11
C ALA A 106 -23.69 7.75 -4.15
N ASP A 107 -23.63 6.42 -4.31
CA ASP A 107 -24.22 5.49 -3.37
C ASP A 107 -23.26 5.30 -2.19
N ASN A 108 -23.75 5.66 -1.01
CA ASN A 108 -23.05 5.53 0.26
C ASN A 108 -23.18 4.11 0.86
N SER A 109 -23.79 3.16 0.15
CA SER A 109 -23.94 1.78 0.62
C SER A 109 -22.57 1.09 0.78
N ILE A 110 -22.35 0.41 1.90
CA ILE A 110 -21.10 -0.32 2.11
C ILE A 110 -21.16 -1.61 1.30
N ASP A 111 -20.13 -1.90 0.50
CA ASP A 111 -20.05 -3.14 -0.26
C ASP A 111 -19.87 -4.33 0.71
N ALA A 112 -20.80 -5.29 0.68
CA ALA A 112 -20.73 -6.46 1.55
C ALA A 112 -19.47 -7.31 1.30
N ASN A 113 -18.90 -7.28 0.08
CA ASN A 113 -17.70 -8.02 -0.26
C ASN A 113 -16.46 -7.47 0.44
N ILE A 114 -16.34 -6.14 0.60
CA ILE A 114 -15.22 -5.57 1.38
C ILE A 114 -15.32 -6.00 2.85
N VAL A 115 -16.52 -6.05 3.44
CA VAL A 115 -16.71 -6.48 4.84
C VAL A 115 -16.30 -7.95 5.03
N LYS A 116 -16.68 -8.83 4.10
CA LYS A 116 -16.28 -10.26 4.11
C LYS A 116 -14.76 -10.41 3.99
N LEU A 117 -14.14 -9.64 3.09
CA LEU A 117 -12.68 -9.63 2.91
C LEU A 117 -11.96 -9.20 4.19
N LEU A 118 -12.38 -8.08 4.80
CA LEU A 118 -11.80 -7.60 6.07
C LEU A 118 -11.91 -8.64 7.20
N THR A 119 -13.02 -9.38 7.23
CA THR A 119 -13.22 -10.47 8.19
C THR A 119 -12.22 -11.60 7.97
N THR A 120 -12.03 -12.03 6.71
CA THR A 120 -11.07 -13.09 6.36
C THR A 120 -9.62 -12.67 6.62
N LEU A 121 -9.25 -11.41 6.37
CA LEU A 121 -7.93 -10.89 6.75
C LEU A 121 -7.68 -11.01 8.26
N LYS A 122 -8.69 -10.69 9.08
CA LYS A 122 -8.61 -10.84 10.54
C LYS A 122 -8.52 -12.30 10.95
N GLU A 123 -9.31 -13.18 10.33
CA GLU A 123 -9.28 -14.64 10.56
C GLU A 123 -7.88 -15.20 10.29
N ILE A 124 -7.25 -14.85 9.16
CA ILE A 124 -5.87 -15.29 8.83
C ILE A 124 -4.92 -14.87 9.94
N ASN A 125 -4.98 -13.60 10.35
CA ASN A 125 -4.10 -13.07 11.39
C ASN A 125 -4.24 -13.84 12.71
N THR A 126 -5.47 -13.97 13.22
CA THR A 126 -5.77 -14.68 14.49
C THR A 126 -5.57 -16.19 14.43
N THR A 127 -5.52 -16.78 13.23
CA THR A 127 -5.24 -18.21 13.04
C THR A 127 -3.75 -18.47 12.97
N LEU A 128 -3.00 -17.60 12.29
CA LEU A 128 -1.56 -17.72 12.13
C LEU A 128 -0.80 -17.40 13.43
N PHE A 129 -1.33 -16.48 14.24
CA PHE A 129 -0.74 -16.08 15.51
C PHE A 129 -1.71 -16.30 16.67
N THR A 130 -1.26 -17.01 17.69
CA THR A 130 -1.98 -17.24 18.95
C THR A 130 -1.26 -16.58 20.13
N GLY A 131 -1.96 -16.45 21.26
CA GLY A 131 -1.44 -15.76 22.45
C GLY A 131 -1.78 -14.27 22.43
N SER A 132 -0.76 -13.43 22.26
CA SER A 132 -0.88 -11.97 22.20
C SER A 132 -0.93 -11.41 20.77
N ASP A 133 -0.88 -10.07 20.65
CA ASP A 133 -0.82 -9.38 19.36
C ASP A 133 0.37 -9.88 18.50
N PRO A 134 0.18 -10.17 17.21
CA PRO A 134 1.25 -10.64 16.32
C PRO A 134 2.47 -9.70 16.27
N LEU A 135 2.22 -8.40 16.44
CA LEU A 135 3.23 -7.35 16.45
C LEU A 135 3.69 -7.04 17.87
N SER A 136 3.40 -7.89 18.87
CA SER A 136 3.99 -7.84 20.21
C SER A 136 5.43 -8.36 20.22
N LEU A 137 6.25 -7.89 21.17
CA LEU A 137 7.58 -8.47 21.41
C LEU A 137 7.55 -9.72 22.30
N MET A 138 6.45 -9.94 23.03
CA MET A 138 6.31 -11.02 24.02
C MET A 138 5.05 -11.84 23.77
N ASP A 139 5.03 -13.09 24.24
CA ASP A 139 3.84 -13.93 24.38
C ASP A 139 3.00 -14.17 23.11
N LYS A 140 3.66 -14.25 21.95
CA LYS A 140 3.04 -14.68 20.69
C LYS A 140 3.56 -16.05 20.28
N GLU A 141 2.71 -16.82 19.62
CA GLU A 141 3.06 -18.13 19.09
C GLU A 141 2.67 -18.20 17.62
N LEU A 142 3.66 -18.50 16.77
CA LEU A 142 3.44 -18.68 15.34
C LEU A 142 2.97 -20.12 15.07
N GLN A 143 1.79 -20.24 14.49
CA GLN A 143 1.24 -21.50 14.03
C GLN A 143 1.83 -21.90 12.67
N ALA A 144 1.65 -23.17 12.29
CA ALA A 144 2.06 -23.62 10.96
C ALA A 144 1.29 -22.88 9.86
N PHE A 145 1.97 -22.50 8.77
CA PHE A 145 1.32 -21.81 7.64
C PHE A 145 0.15 -22.59 7.04
N SER A 146 0.20 -23.92 7.09
CA SER A 146 -0.91 -24.78 6.65
C SER A 146 -2.23 -24.56 7.40
N SER A 147 -2.18 -23.94 8.58
CA SER A 147 -3.38 -23.54 9.33
C SER A 147 -4.22 -22.49 8.60
N VAL A 148 -3.62 -21.68 7.72
CA VAL A 148 -4.29 -20.59 7.00
C VAL A 148 -4.49 -20.85 5.51
N ASP A 149 -4.01 -21.96 4.94
CA ASP A 149 -4.10 -22.25 3.49
C ASP A 149 -5.52 -22.06 2.93
N LYS A 150 -6.54 -22.60 3.62
CA LYS A 150 -7.94 -22.46 3.20
C LYS A 150 -8.44 -21.02 3.25
N LEU A 151 -7.94 -20.23 4.21
CA LEU A 151 -8.28 -18.83 4.34
C LEU A 151 -7.60 -17.98 3.27
N ILE A 152 -6.38 -18.34 2.85
CA ILE A 152 -5.70 -17.70 1.72
C ILE A 152 -6.48 -17.94 0.42
N VAL A 153 -6.87 -19.18 0.12
CA VAL A 153 -7.70 -19.47 -1.06
C VAL A 153 -9.04 -18.72 -1.01
N LYS A 154 -9.67 -18.65 0.18
CA LYS A 154 -10.89 -17.85 0.38
C LYS A 154 -10.65 -16.37 0.11
N LEU A 155 -9.52 -15.82 0.57
CA LEU A 155 -9.14 -14.42 0.37
C LEU A 155 -8.89 -14.12 -1.11
N GLU A 156 -8.17 -14.99 -1.83
CA GLU A 156 -7.91 -14.84 -3.27
C GLU A 156 -9.23 -14.73 -4.05
N ASN A 157 -10.16 -15.68 -3.81
CA ASN A 157 -11.49 -15.64 -4.44
C ASN A 157 -12.27 -14.36 -4.08
N GLN A 158 -12.15 -13.85 -2.86
CA GLN A 158 -12.79 -12.60 -2.45
C GLN A 158 -12.18 -11.37 -3.13
N ILE A 159 -10.85 -11.35 -3.31
CA ILE A 159 -10.15 -10.29 -4.04
C ILE A 159 -10.58 -10.30 -5.51
N GLU A 160 -10.61 -11.47 -6.14
CA GLU A 160 -11.05 -11.63 -7.53
C GLU A 160 -12.50 -11.15 -7.69
N LEU A 161 -13.43 -11.63 -6.86
CA LEU A 161 -14.83 -11.20 -6.94
C LEU A 161 -14.97 -9.69 -6.72
N LEU A 162 -14.22 -9.10 -5.77
CA LEU A 162 -14.28 -7.67 -5.48
C LEU A 162 -13.73 -6.82 -6.63
N LEU A 163 -12.59 -7.22 -7.20
CA LEU A 163 -11.85 -6.39 -8.15
C LEU A 163 -12.24 -6.67 -9.59
N ILE A 164 -12.50 -7.94 -9.93
CA ILE A 164 -12.72 -8.43 -11.29
C ILE A 164 -14.21 -8.71 -11.53
N GLY A 165 -14.98 -9.01 -10.47
CA GLY A 165 -16.38 -9.40 -10.56
C GLY A 165 -16.55 -10.90 -10.81
N ASP A 166 -17.80 -11.34 -10.98
CA ASP A 166 -18.11 -12.72 -11.34
C ASP A 166 -17.69 -12.95 -12.80
N GLN A 167 -16.65 -13.76 -13.01
CA GLN A 167 -16.13 -14.04 -14.34
C GLN A 167 -16.63 -15.40 -14.83
N SER A 168 -17.19 -15.41 -16.04
CA SER A 168 -17.54 -16.65 -16.73
C SER A 168 -16.39 -17.24 -17.56
N GLU A 169 -15.27 -16.51 -17.72
CA GLU A 169 -14.13 -16.91 -18.55
C GLU A 169 -12.88 -17.23 -17.70
N ASP A 170 -12.11 -18.25 -18.11
CA ASP A 170 -10.90 -18.72 -17.40
C ASP A 170 -9.68 -17.79 -17.56
N VAL A 171 -9.77 -16.71 -18.35
CA VAL A 171 -8.62 -15.85 -18.67
C VAL A 171 -8.52 -14.68 -17.71
N TYR A 172 -7.42 -14.62 -16.95
CA TYR A 172 -7.15 -13.52 -16.04
C TYR A 172 -6.99 -12.18 -16.78
N PRO A 173 -7.72 -11.12 -16.39
CA PRO A 173 -7.82 -9.88 -17.17
C PRO A 173 -6.54 -9.05 -17.17
N PHE A 174 -5.68 -9.19 -16.16
CA PHE A 174 -4.50 -8.32 -16.01
C PHE A 174 -3.22 -8.90 -16.61
N VAL A 175 -3.31 -9.89 -17.51
CA VAL A 175 -2.13 -10.46 -18.18
C VAL A 175 -1.52 -9.50 -19.20
N ASP A 176 -2.36 -8.96 -20.08
CA ASP A 176 -1.99 -8.04 -21.16
C ASP A 176 -3.16 -7.16 -21.60
N TYR A 177 -2.87 -6.23 -22.49
CA TYR A 177 -3.81 -5.23 -22.98
C TYR A 177 -5.06 -5.85 -23.62
N ASP A 178 -4.92 -6.91 -24.40
CA ASP A 178 -6.04 -7.56 -25.08
C ASP A 178 -6.96 -8.25 -24.06
N SER A 179 -6.38 -8.95 -23.09
CA SER A 179 -7.12 -9.57 -21.98
C SER A 179 -7.87 -8.51 -21.15
N LEU A 180 -7.20 -7.39 -20.84
CA LEU A 180 -7.81 -6.28 -20.11
C LEU A 180 -8.98 -5.68 -20.89
N ASN A 181 -8.81 -5.43 -22.19
CA ASN A 181 -9.86 -4.86 -23.02
C ASN A 181 -11.05 -5.80 -23.21
N ASN A 182 -10.80 -7.09 -23.40
CA ASN A 182 -11.87 -8.09 -23.46
C ASN A 182 -12.70 -8.08 -22.17
N TRP A 183 -12.03 -8.05 -21.01
CA TRP A 183 -12.70 -7.96 -19.72
C TRP A 183 -13.47 -6.65 -19.54
N LEU A 184 -12.87 -5.50 -19.88
CA LEU A 184 -13.52 -4.18 -19.78
C LEU A 184 -14.79 -4.07 -20.62
N GLN A 185 -14.90 -4.81 -21.73
CA GLN A 185 -16.09 -4.81 -22.58
C GLN A 185 -17.24 -5.68 -22.04
N LYS A 186 -16.92 -6.68 -21.21
CA LYS A 186 -17.87 -7.71 -20.77
C LYS A 186 -18.26 -7.60 -19.30
N SER A 187 -17.37 -7.08 -18.46
CA SER A 187 -17.56 -7.01 -17.02
C SER A 187 -18.39 -5.81 -16.62
N ASP A 188 -19.32 -6.05 -15.69
CA ASP A 188 -20.10 -5.03 -14.97
C ASP A 188 -19.53 -4.74 -13.57
N SER A 189 -18.32 -5.23 -13.26
CA SER A 189 -17.67 -4.94 -11.99
C SER A 189 -17.41 -3.45 -11.81
N GLN A 190 -17.40 -2.99 -10.55
CA GLN A 190 -17.15 -1.59 -10.25
C GLN A 190 -15.79 -1.10 -10.78
N SER A 191 -14.77 -1.97 -10.76
CA SER A 191 -13.46 -1.68 -11.33
C SER A 191 -13.53 -1.51 -12.85
N ALA A 192 -14.24 -2.39 -13.57
CA ALA A 192 -14.38 -2.28 -15.01
C ALA A 192 -15.12 -0.98 -15.41
N ILE A 193 -16.20 -0.66 -14.70
CA ILE A 193 -16.96 0.59 -14.91
C ILE A 193 -16.06 1.81 -14.70
N PHE A 194 -15.33 1.85 -13.59
CA PHE A 194 -14.44 2.97 -13.29
C PHE A 194 -13.32 3.10 -14.33
N LEU A 195 -12.64 2.01 -14.66
CA LEU A 195 -11.57 2.03 -15.66
C LEU A 195 -12.05 2.42 -17.05
N ASN A 196 -13.27 2.03 -17.45
CA ASN A 196 -13.89 2.52 -18.68
C ASN A 196 -14.18 4.02 -18.63
N SER A 197 -14.63 4.57 -17.49
CA SER A 197 -14.83 6.02 -17.38
C SER A 197 -13.54 6.83 -17.47
N LEU A 198 -12.39 6.24 -17.12
CA LEU A 198 -11.10 6.91 -17.27
C LEU A 198 -10.69 7.06 -18.74
N LYS A 199 -11.05 6.12 -19.62
CA LYS A 199 -10.70 6.17 -21.06
C LYS A 199 -11.25 7.40 -21.78
N GLU A 200 -12.30 8.03 -21.24
CA GLU A 200 -12.93 9.21 -21.82
C GLU A 200 -12.27 10.53 -21.35
N ASN A 201 -11.33 10.47 -20.41
CA ASN A 201 -10.74 11.63 -19.77
C ASN A 201 -9.21 11.59 -19.90
N ASN A 202 -8.61 12.56 -20.62
CA ASN A 202 -7.15 12.73 -20.67
C ASN A 202 -6.62 13.18 -19.29
N LEU A 203 -6.28 12.21 -18.44
CA LEU A 203 -5.86 12.46 -17.06
C LEU A 203 -4.43 11.98 -16.84
N GLY A 204 -3.65 12.78 -16.11
CA GLY A 204 -2.37 12.33 -15.59
C GLY A 204 -1.19 12.32 -16.57
N ASP A 205 -1.28 13.03 -17.70
CA ASP A 205 -0.14 13.22 -18.62
C ASP A 205 0.94 14.13 -18.00
N VAL A 206 1.68 13.56 -17.05
CA VAL A 206 2.77 14.19 -16.32
C VAL A 206 3.95 13.21 -16.28
N GLU A 207 5.15 13.71 -16.54
CA GLU A 207 6.36 12.93 -16.42
C GLU A 207 6.56 12.48 -14.96
N ALA A 208 6.56 11.17 -14.74
CA ALA A 208 6.80 10.57 -13.43
C ALA A 208 8.15 9.85 -13.41
N PHE A 209 8.95 10.11 -12.37
CA PHE A 209 10.20 9.39 -12.13
C PHE A 209 9.99 8.30 -11.08
N HIS A 210 10.19 7.05 -11.46
CA HIS A 210 10.08 5.92 -10.52
C HIS A 210 11.35 5.77 -9.69
N LEU A 211 11.18 5.57 -8.38
CA LEU A 211 12.30 5.41 -7.45
C LEU A 211 13.18 4.22 -7.85
N PRO A 212 14.48 4.42 -8.09
CA PRO A 212 15.40 3.34 -8.42
C PRO A 212 15.79 2.54 -7.17
N ASP A 213 16.50 1.43 -7.39
CA ASP A 213 17.13 0.69 -6.30
C ASP A 213 18.04 1.60 -5.45
N LEU A 214 17.82 1.57 -4.14
CA LEU A 214 18.46 2.47 -3.21
C LEU A 214 19.75 1.90 -2.65
N ASN A 215 20.80 2.71 -2.62
CA ASN A 215 21.95 2.45 -1.75
C ASN A 215 21.59 2.82 -0.30
N LEU A 216 21.24 1.81 0.50
CA LEU A 216 20.76 2.01 1.87
C LEU A 216 21.76 2.74 2.78
N LYS A 217 23.08 2.57 2.55
CA LYS A 217 24.10 3.30 3.32
C LYS A 217 24.09 4.80 3.00
N SER A 218 23.95 5.15 1.73
CA SER A 218 23.83 6.54 1.29
C SER A 218 22.54 7.19 1.80
N VAL A 219 21.42 6.48 1.67
CA VAL A 219 20.11 6.94 2.18
C VAL A 219 20.15 7.12 3.69
N GLY A 220 20.77 6.21 4.44
CA GLY A 220 20.92 6.34 5.90
C GLY A 220 21.64 7.61 6.33
N ARG A 221 22.60 8.11 5.54
CA ARG A 221 23.25 9.41 5.77
C ARG A 221 22.31 10.58 5.45
N LEU A 222 21.57 10.50 4.34
CA LEU A 222 20.60 11.52 3.95
C LEU A 222 19.49 11.68 4.99
N MET A 223 19.04 10.57 5.61
CA MET A 223 18.04 10.58 6.67
C MET A 223 18.46 11.33 7.94
N GLN A 224 19.73 11.70 8.10
CA GLN A 224 20.19 12.57 9.19
C GLN A 224 19.92 14.06 8.91
N ASN A 225 19.57 14.42 7.66
CA ASN A 225 19.30 15.78 7.25
C ASN A 225 17.79 16.07 7.30
N THR A 226 17.41 17.10 8.04
CA THR A 226 15.99 17.49 8.22
C THR A 226 15.34 18.00 6.93
N GLY A 227 16.11 18.64 6.06
CA GLY A 227 15.68 19.04 4.73
C GLY A 227 15.34 17.84 3.86
N PHE A 228 16.15 16.79 3.90
CA PHE A 228 15.85 15.54 3.20
C PHE A 228 14.61 14.83 3.76
N ILE A 229 14.44 14.76 5.10
CA ILE A 229 13.22 14.20 5.69
C ILE A 229 11.97 14.98 5.25
N LYS A 230 12.08 16.31 5.17
CA LYS A 230 10.96 17.19 4.75
C LYS A 230 10.64 17.07 3.26
N GLN A 231 11.67 17.03 2.42
CA GLN A 231 11.58 17.04 0.96
C GLN A 231 12.65 16.10 0.40
N PRO A 232 12.38 14.78 0.35
CA PRO A 232 13.38 13.81 -0.05
C PRO A 232 13.68 13.92 -1.54
N THR A 233 14.96 14.14 -1.86
CA THR A 233 15.51 14.05 -3.22
C THR A 233 16.63 13.05 -3.24
N TYR A 234 16.65 12.14 -4.20
CA TYR A 234 17.75 11.20 -4.39
C TYR A 234 18.48 11.53 -5.69
N GLN A 235 19.81 11.66 -5.67
CA GLN A 235 20.59 12.07 -6.85
C GLN A 235 20.07 13.35 -7.53
N ASN A 236 19.60 14.33 -6.72
CA ASN A 236 18.99 15.59 -7.17
C ASN A 236 17.64 15.46 -7.90
N THR A 237 16.98 14.30 -7.81
CA THR A 237 15.69 14.04 -8.45
C THR A 237 14.62 13.70 -7.40
N VAL A 238 13.39 14.13 -7.66
CA VAL A 238 12.19 13.71 -6.91
C VAL A 238 11.62 12.48 -7.58
N TYR A 239 11.39 11.43 -6.78
CA TYR A 239 10.89 10.15 -7.27
C TYR A 239 9.61 9.75 -6.57
N GLU A 240 8.78 8.99 -7.28
CA GLU A 240 7.61 8.32 -6.71
C GLU A 240 7.93 6.89 -6.27
N SER A 241 7.32 6.47 -5.17
CA SER A 241 7.36 5.10 -4.65
C SER A 241 5.96 4.47 -4.64
N THR A 242 5.14 4.79 -5.63
CA THR A 242 3.75 4.33 -5.77
C THR A 242 3.67 2.86 -6.17
N PRO A 243 2.51 2.18 -5.99
CA PRO A 243 2.29 0.85 -6.55
C PRO A 243 2.57 0.78 -8.05
N TYR A 244 2.21 1.84 -8.80
CA TYR A 244 2.52 1.98 -10.23
C TYR A 244 4.03 1.90 -10.49
N SER A 245 4.84 2.64 -9.73
CA SER A 245 6.31 2.61 -9.84
C SER A 245 6.88 1.20 -9.61
N ARG A 246 6.34 0.45 -8.63
CA ARG A 246 6.76 -0.93 -8.34
C ARG A 246 6.35 -1.93 -9.42
N GLN A 247 5.29 -1.64 -10.17
CA GLN A 247 4.76 -2.49 -11.25
C GLN A 247 5.20 -2.02 -12.65
N SER A 248 6.11 -1.06 -12.75
CA SER A 248 6.63 -0.51 -14.01
C SER A 248 7.19 -1.57 -14.98
N ASN A 249 7.63 -2.72 -14.45
CA ASN A 249 8.13 -3.83 -15.26
C ASN A 249 7.06 -4.83 -15.72
N HIS A 250 5.83 -4.73 -15.21
CA HIS A 250 4.73 -5.63 -15.55
C HIS A 250 4.32 -5.49 -17.03
N LYS A 251 4.02 -6.62 -17.69
CA LYS A 251 3.71 -6.67 -19.15
C LYS A 251 2.58 -5.71 -19.52
N LEU A 252 1.42 -5.85 -18.86
CA LEU A 252 0.27 -4.97 -19.08
C LEU A 252 0.61 -3.49 -18.89
N ILE A 253 1.35 -3.13 -17.85
CA ILE A 253 1.71 -1.73 -17.55
C ILE A 253 2.58 -1.13 -18.65
N LYS A 254 3.57 -1.88 -19.16
CA LYS A 254 4.40 -1.47 -20.30
C LYS A 254 3.59 -1.27 -21.57
N GLN A 255 2.60 -2.14 -21.83
CA GLN A 255 1.73 -2.01 -22.99
C GLN A 255 0.83 -0.78 -22.88
N LEU A 256 0.20 -0.56 -21.71
CA LEU A 256 -0.61 0.64 -21.47
C LEU A 256 0.22 1.92 -21.63
N PHE A 257 1.43 1.95 -21.07
CA PHE A 257 2.36 3.07 -21.25
C PHE A 257 2.72 3.32 -22.72
N SER A 258 2.93 2.25 -23.51
CA SER A 258 3.21 2.40 -24.94
C SER A 258 2.03 2.94 -25.77
N ILE A 259 0.80 2.77 -25.28
CA ILE A 259 -0.43 3.17 -25.99
C ILE A 259 -0.85 4.59 -25.56
N TYR A 260 -0.85 4.86 -24.26
CA TYR A 260 -1.40 6.09 -23.67
C TYR A 260 -0.33 7.06 -23.16
N GLY A 261 0.93 6.63 -23.05
CA GLY A 261 2.00 7.41 -22.43
C GLY A 261 1.90 7.40 -20.90
N ASN A 262 2.21 8.54 -20.27
CA ASN A 262 2.04 8.73 -18.82
C ASN A 262 0.60 9.05 -18.42
N GLY A 263 -0.22 9.50 -19.38
CA GLY A 263 -1.64 9.76 -19.19
C GLY A 263 -2.51 8.53 -19.45
N LEU A 264 -3.76 8.60 -18.99
CA LEU A 264 -4.88 7.81 -19.50
C LEU A 264 -5.70 8.69 -20.44
#